data_AF-A0A0M2PF12-F1
#
_entry.id   AF-A0A0M2PF12-F1
#
_cell.length_a   1.000
_cell.length_b   1.000
_cell.length_c   1.000
_cell.angle_alpha   90.00
_cell.angle_beta   90.00
_cell.angle_gamma   90.00
#
_symmetry.space_group_name_H-M   'P 1'
#
loop_
_entity.id
_entity.type
_entity.pdbx_description
1 polymer ?
#
loop_
_entity_poly.entity_id
_entity_poly.type
_entity_poly.pdbx_seq_one_letter_code
_entity_poly.pdbx_strand_id
1 'polypeptide(L)'
;MNQINKLDFSHCFEVDFCRSLLSIPERIYFNVPSTSQIISLTEQQQVILAVLFTRHHNGLIREENLSKIIQRSNEYHWIIPYIIRIMGEYVIEILQVIKSNLDKVNKKKIKEFIIDNPIFYHKIESRVVSYWNCYYRNEYPKKEEYVGIEILNYFRSLSN
;
A
#
# COMPACT_ATOMS: atom_id res chain seq x y z
N MET A 1 15.68 1.96 -20.60
CA MET A 1 15.23 2.96 -19.62
C MET A 1 16.44 3.45 -18.86
N ASN A 2 16.66 4.77 -18.80
CA ASN A 2 17.80 5.34 -18.08
C ASN A 2 17.69 5.02 -16.59
N GLN A 3 18.78 4.50 -16.03
CA GLN A 3 18.88 4.05 -14.64
C GLN A 3 18.85 5.27 -13.71
N ILE A 4 17.86 5.34 -12.81
CA ILE A 4 17.74 6.44 -11.85
C ILE A 4 18.26 5.97 -10.49
N ASN A 5 19.38 6.56 -10.06
CA ASN A 5 20.03 6.27 -8.77
C ASN A 5 19.67 7.29 -7.68
N LYS A 6 18.59 8.05 -7.86
CA LYS A 6 18.11 9.03 -6.87
C LYS A 6 16.61 8.87 -6.69
N LEU A 7 16.15 8.83 -5.43
CA LEU A 7 14.72 8.90 -5.15
C LEU A 7 14.20 10.29 -5.54
N ASP A 8 13.12 10.29 -6.31
CA ASP A 8 12.40 11.48 -6.69
C ASP A 8 11.14 11.61 -5.82
N PHE A 9 11.05 12.71 -5.09
CA PHE A 9 9.93 13.07 -4.23
C PHE A 9 9.20 14.31 -4.76
N SER A 10 9.39 14.68 -6.03
CA SER A 10 8.69 15.79 -6.69
C SER A 10 7.16 15.60 -6.72
N HIS A 11 6.71 14.34 -6.76
CA HIS A 11 5.30 13.97 -6.75
C HIS A 11 5.00 13.04 -5.57
N CYS A 12 4.44 13.63 -4.52
CA CYS A 12 4.01 12.92 -3.33
C CYS A 12 2.53 13.14 -3.05
N PHE A 13 1.95 12.22 -2.30
CA PHE A 13 0.73 12.46 -1.55
C PHE A 13 1.07 12.51 -0.07
N GLU A 14 0.22 13.18 0.69
CA GLU A 14 0.45 13.40 2.10
C GLU A 14 -0.71 12.81 2.91
N VAL A 15 -0.38 12.29 4.08
CA VAL A 15 -1.34 11.74 5.04
C VAL A 15 -0.96 12.23 6.43
N ASP A 16 -1.95 12.40 7.30
CA ASP A 16 -1.70 12.55 8.72
C ASP A 16 -1.28 11.20 9.30
N PHE A 17 -0.15 11.20 10.00
CA PHE A 17 0.27 10.10 10.83
C PHE A 17 0.72 10.63 12.19
N CYS A 18 -0.05 10.31 13.24
CA CYS A 18 0.21 10.76 14.60
C CYS A 18 0.40 12.29 14.73
N ARG A 19 -0.45 13.09 14.05
CA ARG A 19 -0.38 14.57 14.03
C ARG A 19 0.86 15.12 13.34
N SER A 20 1.54 14.30 12.55
CA SER A 20 2.65 14.69 11.69
C SER A 20 2.30 14.38 10.24
N LEU A 21 2.80 15.19 9.32
CA LEU A 21 2.57 14.99 7.90
C LEU A 21 3.58 14.00 7.35
N LEU A 22 3.10 12.87 6.83
CA LEU A 22 3.92 11.88 6.15
C LEU A 22 3.77 12.04 4.64
N SER A 23 4.86 12.43 3.98
CA SER A 23 4.92 12.58 2.52
C SER A 23 5.39 11.26 1.88
N ILE A 24 4.58 10.71 0.97
CA ILE A 24 4.83 9.42 0.32
C ILE A 24 4.86 9.61 -1.21
N PRO A 25 5.89 9.11 -1.90
CA PRO A 25 5.99 9.26 -3.35
C PRO A 25 4.86 8.52 -4.09
N GLU A 26 4.34 9.16 -5.14
CA GLU A 26 3.31 8.55 -5.98
C GLU A 26 3.87 7.34 -6.75
N ARG A 27 5.12 7.43 -7.22
CA ARG A 27 5.83 6.36 -7.94
C ARG A 27 7.34 6.55 -7.78
N ILE A 28 8.09 5.46 -7.67
CA ILE A 28 9.55 5.47 -7.72
C ILE A 28 10.08 4.62 -8.88
N TYR A 29 11.21 5.07 -9.43
CA TYR A 29 11.96 4.40 -10.52
C TYR A 29 13.37 3.98 -10.08
N PHE A 30 13.57 3.95 -8.76
CA PHE A 30 14.86 3.64 -8.15
C PHE A 30 15.19 2.14 -8.30
N ASN A 31 16.42 1.84 -8.68
CA ASN A 31 16.88 0.46 -8.85
C ASN A 31 16.85 -0.30 -7.52
N VAL A 32 16.49 -1.58 -7.58
CA VAL A 32 16.56 -2.46 -6.39
C VAL A 32 18.04 -2.62 -5.99
N PRO A 33 18.42 -2.28 -4.74
CA PRO A 33 19.79 -2.48 -4.26
C PRO A 33 20.17 -3.96 -4.28
N SER A 34 21.47 -4.25 -4.36
CA SER A 34 21.95 -5.63 -4.24
C SER A 34 21.64 -6.21 -2.86
N THR A 35 21.58 -7.54 -2.77
CA THR A 35 21.37 -8.23 -1.48
C THR A 35 22.40 -7.83 -0.43
N SER A 36 23.67 -7.65 -0.82
CA SER A 36 24.72 -7.18 0.10
C SER A 36 24.49 -5.77 0.62
N GLN A 37 23.97 -4.87 -0.22
CA GLN A 37 23.60 -3.51 0.19
C GLN A 37 22.39 -3.51 1.12
N ILE A 38 21.44 -4.42 0.94
CA ILE A 38 20.27 -4.53 1.82
C ILE A 38 20.68 -5.09 3.19
N ILE A 39 21.54 -6.11 3.22
CA ILE A 39 22.00 -6.75 4.46
C ILE A 39 22.83 -5.78 5.33
N SER A 40 23.53 -4.82 4.72
CA SER A 40 24.28 -3.81 5.49
C SER A 40 23.41 -2.73 6.13
N LEU A 41 22.12 -2.65 5.78
CA LEU A 41 21.17 -1.72 6.40
C LEU A 41 20.67 -2.25 7.75
N THR A 42 20.36 -1.33 8.66
CA THR A 42 19.65 -1.68 9.89
C THR A 42 18.26 -2.21 9.58
N GLU A 43 17.68 -2.96 10.52
CA GLU A 43 16.33 -3.51 10.39
C GLU A 43 15.29 -2.42 10.05
N GLN A 44 15.32 -1.27 10.75
CA GLN A 44 14.44 -0.16 10.44
C GLN A 44 14.66 0.42 9.04
N GLN A 45 15.92 0.53 8.59
CA GLN A 45 16.24 1.00 7.23
C GLN A 45 15.73 0.04 6.16
N GLN A 46 15.79 -1.28 6.40
CA GLN A 46 15.22 -2.27 5.49
C GLN A 46 13.69 -2.14 5.40
N VAL A 47 13.00 -1.88 6.52
CA VAL A 47 11.56 -1.62 6.51
C VAL A 47 11.22 -0.33 5.75
N ILE A 48 11.98 0.75 5.97
CA ILE A 48 11.82 2.02 5.23
C ILE A 48 12.00 1.78 3.72
N LEU A 49 13.02 1.00 3.34
CA LEU A 49 13.27 0.66 1.96
C LEU A 49 12.09 -0.14 1.37
N ALA A 50 11.59 -1.15 2.09
CA ALA A 50 10.48 -1.98 1.66
C ALA A 50 9.19 -1.18 1.47
N VAL A 51 8.85 -0.24 2.38
CA VAL A 51 7.66 0.61 2.17
C VAL A 51 7.79 1.50 0.94
N LEU A 52 8.99 2.04 0.67
CA LEU A 52 9.23 2.83 -0.55
C LEU A 52 9.06 1.97 -1.81
N PHE A 53 9.51 0.72 -1.80
CA PHE A 53 9.36 -0.19 -2.94
C PHE A 53 7.92 -0.64 -3.21
N THR A 54 6.97 -0.44 -2.29
CA THR A 54 5.53 -0.54 -2.62
C THR A 54 5.06 0.53 -3.60
N ARG A 55 5.86 1.57 -3.83
CA ARG A 55 5.62 2.63 -4.82
C ARG A 55 6.43 2.42 -6.09
N HIS A 56 7.13 1.30 -6.25
CA HIS A 56 7.94 1.03 -7.43
C HIS A 56 7.09 0.84 -8.70
N HIS A 57 7.64 1.12 -9.87
CA HIS A 57 6.91 0.97 -11.15
C HIS A 57 6.65 -0.49 -11.54
N ASN A 58 7.56 -1.40 -11.19
CA ASN A 58 7.38 -2.84 -11.41
C ASN A 58 6.41 -3.44 -10.38
N GLY A 59 5.38 -4.16 -10.86
CA GLY A 59 4.38 -4.84 -10.02
C GLY A 59 4.94 -5.97 -9.14
N LEU A 60 5.88 -6.76 -9.66
CA LEU A 60 6.49 -7.87 -8.90
C LEU A 60 7.27 -7.34 -7.69
N ILE A 61 8.03 -6.26 -7.87
CA ILE A 61 8.76 -5.61 -6.78
C ILE A 61 7.80 -5.06 -5.73
N ARG A 62 6.66 -4.49 -6.15
CA ARG A 62 5.62 -3.99 -5.24
C ARG A 62 5.03 -5.12 -4.39
N GLU A 63 4.67 -6.24 -5.01
CA GLU A 63 4.08 -7.39 -4.34
C GLU A 63 5.04 -8.04 -3.34
N GLU A 64 6.30 -8.25 -3.75
CA GLU A 64 7.35 -8.80 -2.89
C GLU A 64 7.54 -7.95 -1.63
N ASN A 65 7.61 -6.63 -1.80
CA ASN A 65 7.81 -5.71 -0.67
C ASN A 65 6.55 -5.53 0.17
N LEU A 66 5.35 -5.62 -0.41
CA LEU A 66 4.10 -5.62 0.33
C LEU A 66 4.05 -6.75 1.37
N SER A 67 4.43 -7.96 0.96
CA SER A 67 4.46 -9.12 1.86
C SER A 67 5.43 -8.90 3.03
N LYS A 68 6.59 -8.30 2.77
CA LYS A 68 7.59 -7.95 3.81
C LYS A 68 7.03 -6.92 4.80
N ILE A 69 6.43 -5.83 4.32
CA ILE A 69 5.95 -4.76 5.21
C ILE A 69 4.76 -5.19 6.07
N ILE A 70 3.90 -6.08 5.57
CA ILE A 70 2.76 -6.59 6.34
C ILE A 70 3.22 -7.30 7.61
N GLN A 71 4.27 -8.13 7.51
CA GLN A 71 4.85 -8.84 8.66
C GLN A 71 5.40 -7.88 9.74
N ARG A 72 5.76 -6.67 9.34
CA ARG A 72 6.37 -5.63 10.19
C ARG A 72 5.37 -4.58 10.66
N SER A 73 4.12 -4.65 10.19
CA SER A 73 3.10 -3.62 10.41
C SER A 73 2.66 -3.45 11.87
N ASN A 74 2.84 -4.49 12.71
CA ASN A 74 2.54 -4.42 14.15
C ASN A 74 3.67 -3.77 14.96
N GLU A 75 4.90 -3.76 14.44
CA GLU A 75 6.05 -3.10 15.07
C GLU A 75 6.17 -1.65 14.59
N TYR A 76 5.89 -1.42 13.29
CA TYR A 76 6.02 -0.12 12.63
C TYR A 76 4.67 0.34 12.09
N HIS A 77 3.88 1.01 12.91
CA HIS A 77 2.54 1.46 12.51
C HIS A 77 2.53 2.47 11.34
N TRP A 78 3.65 3.15 11.06
CA TRP A 78 3.79 4.03 9.89
C TRP A 78 3.77 3.29 8.55
N ILE A 79 3.67 1.95 8.56
CA ILE A 79 3.43 1.10 7.39
C ILE A 79 1.97 1.18 6.90
N ILE A 80 1.00 1.43 7.80
CA ILE A 80 -0.44 1.38 7.48
C ILE A 80 -0.82 2.27 6.27
N PRO A 81 -0.34 3.53 6.14
CA PRO A 81 -0.60 4.34 4.97
C PRO A 81 -0.19 3.70 3.64
N TYR A 82 0.91 2.94 3.63
CA TYR A 82 1.45 2.30 2.43
C TYR A 82 0.58 1.09 2.01
N ILE A 83 0.11 0.30 2.98
CA ILE A 83 -0.81 -0.82 2.74
C ILE A 83 -2.14 -0.28 2.15
N ILE A 84 -2.69 0.79 2.72
CA ILE A 84 -3.94 1.37 2.21
C ILE A 84 -3.72 2.06 0.86
N ARG A 85 -2.58 2.74 0.65
CA ARG A 85 -2.26 3.37 -0.63
C ARG A 85 -2.22 2.36 -1.77
N ILE A 86 -1.54 1.23 -1.57
CA ILE A 86 -1.29 0.24 -2.62
C ILE A 86 -2.57 -0.52 -3.00
N MET A 87 -3.53 -0.63 -2.06
CA MET A 87 -4.88 -1.14 -2.36
C MET A 87 -5.59 -0.32 -3.44
N GLY A 88 -5.35 0.98 -3.52
CA GLY A 88 -5.91 1.85 -4.55
C GLY A 88 -5.16 1.79 -5.88
N GLU A 89 -4.53 0.67 -6.22
CA GLU A 89 -3.84 0.42 -7.50
C GLU A 89 -4.57 -0.66 -8.30
N TYR A 90 -4.35 -0.70 -9.61
CA TYR A 90 -5.14 -1.52 -10.54
C TYR A 90 -4.70 -2.99 -10.61
N VAL A 91 -3.85 -3.46 -9.70
CA VAL A 91 -3.25 -4.81 -9.76
C VAL A 91 -3.97 -5.73 -8.78
N ILE A 92 -4.72 -6.70 -9.29
CA ILE A 92 -5.54 -7.60 -8.48
C ILE A 92 -4.71 -8.50 -7.56
N GLU A 93 -3.52 -8.92 -7.98
CA GLU A 93 -2.60 -9.76 -7.21
C GLU A 93 -2.17 -9.05 -5.91
N ILE A 94 -1.94 -7.74 -5.97
CA ILE A 94 -1.67 -6.91 -4.79
C ILE A 94 -2.86 -6.94 -3.82
N LEU A 95 -4.09 -6.85 -4.33
CA LEU A 95 -5.28 -6.94 -3.49
C LEU A 95 -5.42 -8.33 -2.83
N GLN A 96 -5.11 -9.40 -3.57
CA GLN A 96 -5.13 -10.76 -3.03
C GLN A 96 -4.11 -10.96 -1.90
N VAL A 97 -2.92 -10.37 -2.02
CA VAL A 97 -1.91 -10.35 -0.93
C VAL A 97 -2.44 -9.61 0.28
N ILE A 98 -3.05 -8.43 0.12
CA ILE A 98 -3.66 -7.69 1.24
C ILE A 98 -4.74 -8.55 1.89
N LYS A 99 -5.70 -9.04 1.11
CA LYS A 99 -6.84 -9.83 1.58
C LYS A 99 -6.40 -11.04 2.40
N SER A 100 -5.39 -11.77 1.92
CA SER A 100 -4.86 -12.98 2.57
C SER A 100 -4.10 -12.70 3.88
N ASN A 101 -3.83 -11.43 4.21
CA ASN A 101 -3.08 -11.05 5.41
C ASN A 101 -3.77 -9.96 6.24
N LEU A 102 -5.05 -9.66 5.98
CA LEU A 102 -5.80 -8.62 6.71
C LEU A 102 -5.89 -8.87 8.23
N ASP A 103 -5.85 -10.13 8.62
CA ASP A 103 -5.86 -10.60 10.01
C ASP A 103 -4.53 -10.34 10.74
N LYS A 104 -3.42 -10.24 9.99
CA LYS A 104 -2.08 -9.98 10.55
C LYS A 104 -1.84 -8.51 10.86
N VAL A 105 -2.62 -7.61 10.28
CA VAL A 105 -2.48 -6.16 10.47
C VAL A 105 -3.37 -5.71 11.63
N ASN A 106 -2.83 -4.89 12.53
CA ASN A 106 -3.57 -4.38 13.68
C ASN A 106 -4.81 -3.57 13.25
N LYS A 107 -6.00 -4.16 13.48
CA LYS A 107 -7.31 -3.59 13.10
C LYS A 107 -7.57 -2.23 13.73
N LYS A 108 -7.14 -2.02 14.98
CA LYS A 108 -7.29 -0.74 15.67
C LYS A 108 -6.48 0.36 14.96
N LYS A 109 -5.27 0.03 14.51
CA LYS A 109 -4.40 0.97 13.78
C LYS A 109 -4.91 1.30 12.39
N ILE A 110 -5.51 0.34 11.70
CA ILE A 110 -6.24 0.60 10.45
C ILE A 110 -7.41 1.56 10.70
N LYS A 111 -8.24 1.28 11.72
CA LYS A 111 -9.40 2.12 12.07
C LYS A 111 -8.98 3.56 12.39
N GLU A 112 -8.01 3.73 13.29
CA GLU A 112 -7.46 5.05 13.68
C GLU A 112 -6.99 5.82 12.44
N PHE A 113 -6.18 5.19 11.59
CA PHE A 113 -5.67 5.84 10.38
C PHE A 113 -6.78 6.28 9.41
N ILE A 114 -7.81 5.46 9.20
CA ILE A 114 -8.93 5.79 8.31
C ILE A 114 -9.73 6.98 8.85
N ILE A 115 -9.99 7.01 10.16
CA ILE A 115 -10.70 8.11 10.83
C ILE A 115 -9.90 9.41 10.72
N ASP A 116 -8.58 9.35 10.88
CA ASP A 116 -7.70 10.51 10.80
C ASP A 116 -7.51 11.00 9.35
N ASN A 117 -7.73 10.14 8.35
CA ASN A 117 -7.45 10.43 6.93
C ASN A 117 -8.65 10.14 5.99
N PRO A 118 -9.84 10.71 6.23
CA PRO A 118 -11.05 10.35 5.49
C PRO A 118 -10.97 10.71 3.99
N ILE A 119 -10.39 11.86 3.65
CA ILE A 119 -10.24 12.31 2.25
C ILE A 119 -9.34 11.34 1.48
N PHE A 120 -8.20 10.97 2.08
CA PHE A 120 -7.28 10.01 1.49
C PHE A 120 -7.97 8.65 1.31
N TYR A 121 -8.64 8.15 2.33
CA TYR A 121 -9.31 6.86 2.28
C TYR A 121 -10.43 6.81 1.23
N HIS A 122 -11.29 7.83 1.14
CA HIS A 122 -12.33 7.89 0.11
C HIS A 122 -11.78 7.93 -1.32
N LYS A 123 -10.62 8.56 -1.52
CA LYS A 123 -9.92 8.52 -2.82
C LYS A 123 -9.47 7.09 -3.16
N ILE A 124 -9.01 6.33 -2.18
CA ILE A 124 -8.65 4.92 -2.36
C ILE A 124 -9.89 4.08 -2.66
N GLU A 125 -10.99 4.25 -1.92
CA GLU A 125 -12.27 3.58 -2.21
C GLU A 125 -12.72 3.83 -3.65
N SER A 126 -12.70 5.09 -4.08
CA SER A 126 -13.08 5.50 -5.44
C SER A 126 -12.20 4.83 -6.49
N ARG A 127 -10.89 4.74 -6.26
CA ARG A 127 -9.95 4.07 -7.17
C ARG A 127 -10.22 2.57 -7.28
N VAL A 128 -10.46 1.88 -6.16
CA VAL A 128 -10.78 0.45 -6.16
C VAL A 128 -12.01 0.18 -7.03
N VAL A 129 -13.07 1.00 -6.89
CA VAL A 129 -14.29 0.87 -7.70
C VAL A 129 -14.03 1.20 -9.17
N SER A 130 -13.28 2.27 -9.44
CA SER A 130 -12.96 2.69 -10.81
C SER A 130 -12.16 1.62 -11.55
N TYR A 131 -11.17 0.99 -10.90
CA TYR A 131 -10.36 -0.04 -11.52
C TYR A 131 -11.10 -1.36 -11.70
N TRP A 132 -11.96 -1.74 -10.75
CA TRP A 132 -12.89 -2.83 -10.99
C TRP A 132 -13.69 -2.59 -12.28
N ASN A 133 -14.33 -1.43 -12.39
CA ASN A 133 -15.18 -1.12 -13.54
C ASN A 133 -14.41 -1.10 -14.88
N CYS A 134 -13.17 -0.61 -14.86
CA CYS A 134 -12.36 -0.41 -16.07
C CYS A 134 -11.64 -1.69 -16.53
N TYR A 135 -11.14 -2.51 -15.59
CA TYR A 135 -10.26 -3.63 -15.90
C TYR A 135 -10.85 -5.01 -15.58
N TYR A 136 -11.71 -5.09 -14.55
CA TYR A 136 -12.09 -6.38 -13.96
C TYR A 136 -13.59 -6.68 -14.05
N ARG A 137 -14.42 -5.77 -14.54
CA ARG A 137 -15.87 -5.94 -14.63
C ARG A 137 -16.29 -7.14 -15.50
N ASN A 138 -15.52 -7.44 -16.54
CA ASN A 138 -15.83 -8.58 -17.41
C ASN A 138 -15.60 -9.92 -16.71
N GLU A 139 -14.55 -10.00 -15.87
CA GLU A 139 -14.20 -11.20 -15.11
C GLU A 139 -15.04 -11.33 -13.82
N TYR A 140 -15.36 -10.19 -13.20
CA TYR A 140 -16.20 -10.07 -12.00
C TYR A 140 -17.39 -9.14 -12.28
N PRO A 141 -18.44 -9.61 -12.98
CA PRO A 141 -19.59 -8.78 -13.34
C PRO A 141 -20.33 -8.21 -12.13
N LYS A 142 -20.36 -8.98 -11.03
CA LYS A 142 -20.83 -8.48 -9.74
C LYS A 142 -19.68 -7.86 -8.99
N LYS A 143 -19.85 -6.60 -8.62
CA LYS A 143 -18.84 -5.80 -7.92
C LYS A 143 -18.45 -6.45 -6.58
N GLU A 144 -19.39 -7.11 -5.94
CA GLU A 144 -19.24 -7.79 -4.65
C GLU A 144 -18.29 -8.99 -4.71
N GLU A 145 -18.11 -9.59 -5.91
CA GLU A 145 -17.20 -10.71 -6.16
C GLU A 145 -15.76 -10.23 -6.41
N TYR A 146 -15.52 -8.92 -6.54
CA TYR A 146 -14.18 -8.36 -6.69
C TYR A 146 -13.48 -8.19 -5.34
N VAL A 147 -12.29 -8.78 -5.22
CA VAL A 147 -11.49 -8.79 -3.97
C VAL A 147 -11.29 -7.40 -3.36
N GLY A 148 -11.15 -6.35 -4.17
CA GLY A 148 -11.02 -4.99 -3.66
C GLY A 148 -12.23 -4.54 -2.84
N ILE A 149 -13.44 -4.94 -3.22
CA ILE A 149 -14.67 -4.61 -2.50
C ILE A 149 -14.80 -5.37 -1.20
N GLU A 150 -14.36 -6.62 -1.16
CA GLU A 150 -14.28 -7.36 0.10
C GLU A 150 -13.35 -6.67 1.12
N ILE A 151 -12.21 -6.14 0.68
CA ILE A 151 -11.29 -5.41 1.55
C ILE A 151 -11.94 -4.10 2.04
N LEU A 152 -12.61 -3.35 1.15
CA LEU A 152 -13.33 -2.13 1.55
C LEU A 152 -14.42 -2.43 2.59
N ASN A 153 -15.18 -3.51 2.40
CA ASN A 153 -16.22 -3.93 3.34
C ASN A 153 -15.63 -4.33 4.69
N TYR A 154 -14.48 -5.01 4.69
CA TYR A 154 -13.75 -5.30 5.92
C TYR A 154 -13.34 -4.02 6.65
N PHE A 155 -12.77 -3.03 5.97
CA PHE A 155 -12.37 -1.76 6.61
C PHE A 155 -13.57 -0.96 7.13
N ARG A 156 -14.71 -0.96 6.41
CA ARG A 156 -15.95 -0.33 6.88
C ARG A 156 -16.47 -1.00 8.15
N SER A 157 -16.40 -2.32 8.26
CA SER A 157 -16.86 -3.02 9.46
C SER A 157 -16.01 -2.73 10.70
N LEU A 158 -14.77 -2.26 10.54
CA LEU A 158 -13.95 -1.79 11.66
C LEU A 158 -14.43 -0.44 12.21
N SER A 159 -15.09 0.38 11.38
CA SER A 159 -15.48 1.75 11.73
C SER A 159 -16.87 1.83 12.39
N ASN A 160 -17.66 0.77 12.26
CA ASN A 160 -18.94 0.59 12.96
C ASN A 160 -18.76 0.29 14.45
#